data_AF-D3IMX7-F1
#
_entry.id   AF-D3IMX7-F1
#
_cell.length_a   1.000
_cell.length_b   1.000
_cell.length_c   1.000
_cell.angle_alpha   90.00
_cell.angle_beta   90.00
_cell.angle_gamma   90.00
#
_symmetry.space_group_name_H-M   'P 1'
#
loop_
_entity.id
_entity.type
_entity.pdbx_description
1 polymer ?
#
loop_
_entity_poly.entity_id
_entity_poly.type
_entity_poly.pdbx_seq_one_letter_code
_entity_poly.pdbx_strand_id
1 'polypeptide(L)'
;MDSDGAKVHVANAASFSVLLSSLPAGVRSVIVLDKNLYLDLSSVEEACRRYPTSKNLDILKRIVSDRRTVDFDATSKTYMYMDSSGKIESKDFKEPNRSNAYQDFMSKYSGPEEQRQLYSLTLLKQGIKDEIEVSANLGATLRPADEQKAFPGGEISPSKNFKVFINPFATPEEQAKAVGHEFGGHLYMYLIGKDPRHGGSTGTQDGNIELENQIKEREHESIRNFKEK
;
A
#
# COMPACT_ATOMS: atom_id res chain seq x y z
N MET A 1 -21.09 12.84 -24.56
CA MET A 1 -20.68 12.99 -23.15
C MET A 1 -21.25 11.79 -22.43
N ASP A 2 -20.38 10.83 -22.09
CA ASP A 2 -20.75 9.66 -21.30
C ASP A 2 -20.11 9.83 -19.92
N SER A 3 -20.93 9.71 -18.89
CA SER A 3 -20.71 10.17 -17.52
C SER A 3 -20.27 9.05 -16.58
N ASP A 4 -19.36 8.16 -16.99
CA ASP A 4 -19.07 7.00 -16.17
C ASP A 4 -17.80 7.23 -15.34
N GLY A 5 -17.97 8.11 -14.36
CA GLY A 5 -17.05 8.31 -13.24
C GLY A 5 -17.15 7.13 -12.27
N ALA A 6 -16.44 6.05 -12.56
CA ALA A 6 -16.04 5.05 -11.57
C ALA A 6 -14.77 4.33 -12.08
N LYS A 7 -13.62 4.57 -11.46
CA LYS A 7 -12.31 4.20 -12.05
C LYS A 7 -11.40 3.37 -11.16
N VAL A 8 -11.94 2.90 -10.05
CA VAL A 8 -11.29 1.87 -9.21
C VAL A 8 -12.22 0.67 -9.20
N HIS A 9 -11.82 -0.37 -9.92
CA HIS A 9 -12.48 -1.66 -9.94
C HIS A 9 -11.81 -2.56 -8.89
N VAL A 10 -12.58 -3.09 -7.95
CA VAL A 10 -12.05 -4.06 -6.97
C VAL A 10 -12.34 -5.48 -7.43
N ALA A 11 -11.39 -6.39 -7.26
CA ALA A 11 -11.52 -7.76 -7.74
C ALA A 11 -12.69 -8.54 -7.11
N ASN A 12 -13.00 -8.24 -5.84
CA ASN A 12 -14.07 -8.87 -5.07
C ASN A 12 -14.31 -8.12 -3.74
N ALA A 13 -15.32 -8.56 -2.97
CA ALA A 13 -15.66 -7.98 -1.68
C ALA A 13 -14.54 -8.05 -0.63
N ALA A 14 -13.68 -9.09 -0.66
CA ALA A 14 -12.55 -9.17 0.26
C ALA A 14 -11.47 -8.13 -0.09
N SER A 15 -11.18 -7.93 -1.38
CA SER A 15 -10.31 -6.84 -1.84
C SER A 15 -10.89 -5.48 -1.47
N PHE A 16 -12.20 -5.30 -1.60
CA PHE A 16 -12.86 -4.07 -1.15
C PHE A 16 -12.67 -3.83 0.36
N SER A 17 -12.84 -4.86 1.18
CA SER A 17 -12.62 -4.76 2.63
C SER A 17 -11.18 -4.36 2.96
N VAL A 18 -10.19 -4.87 2.23
CA VAL A 18 -8.78 -4.48 2.40
C VAL A 18 -8.57 -3.02 2.02
N LEU A 19 -9.12 -2.55 0.89
CA LEU A 19 -9.03 -1.14 0.49
C LEU A 19 -9.62 -0.23 1.59
N LEU A 20 -10.82 -0.54 2.08
CA LEU A 20 -11.50 0.22 3.13
C LEU A 20 -10.75 0.23 4.47
N SER A 21 -9.96 -0.80 4.76
CA SER A 21 -9.21 -0.91 6.03
C SER A 21 -8.20 0.23 6.23
N SER A 22 -7.74 0.85 5.14
CA SER A 22 -6.85 2.01 5.13
C SER A 22 -7.54 3.36 5.42
N LEU A 23 -8.88 3.37 5.47
CA LEU A 23 -9.73 4.56 5.62
C LEU A 23 -10.34 4.64 7.03
N PRO A 24 -10.75 5.84 7.50
CA PRO A 24 -11.33 5.99 8.83
C PRO A 24 -12.54 5.06 9.05
N ALA A 25 -12.61 4.41 10.21
CA ALA A 25 -13.62 3.39 10.49
C ALA A 25 -15.06 3.89 10.28
N GLY A 26 -15.35 5.13 10.70
CA GLY A 26 -16.68 5.72 10.62
C GLY A 26 -17.21 6.05 9.22
N VAL A 27 -16.40 5.90 8.16
CA VAL A 27 -16.87 6.09 6.76
C VAL A 27 -16.87 4.83 5.92
N ARG A 28 -16.30 3.72 6.41
CA ARG A 28 -16.16 2.49 5.61
C ARG A 28 -17.50 1.96 5.14
N SER A 29 -18.56 2.07 5.96
CA SER A 29 -19.92 1.64 5.62
C SER A 29 -20.66 2.57 4.65
N VAL A 30 -20.15 3.79 4.44
CA VAL A 30 -20.74 4.78 3.53
C VAL A 30 -20.27 4.54 2.10
N ILE A 31 -19.03 4.10 1.92
CA ILE A 31 -18.44 3.85 0.62
C ILE A 31 -19.00 2.54 0.08
N VAL A 32 -19.54 2.58 -1.13
CA VAL A 32 -20.19 1.42 -1.77
C VAL A 32 -19.63 1.15 -3.15
N LEU A 33 -19.90 -0.06 -3.63
CA LEU A 33 -19.60 -0.48 -4.99
C LEU A 33 -20.87 -0.42 -5.84
N ASP A 34 -20.71 -0.15 -7.13
CA ASP A 34 -21.75 -0.38 -8.12
C ASP A 34 -21.90 -1.89 -8.44
N LYS A 35 -22.83 -2.21 -9.34
CA LYS A 35 -23.09 -3.59 -9.78
C LYS A 35 -21.90 -4.28 -10.47
N ASN A 36 -20.90 -3.50 -10.91
CA ASN A 36 -19.73 -3.95 -11.64
C ASN A 36 -18.47 -3.90 -10.76
N LEU A 37 -18.60 -3.76 -9.44
CA LEU A 37 -17.49 -3.66 -8.48
C LEU A 37 -16.60 -2.43 -8.67
N TYR A 38 -17.12 -1.35 -9.22
CA TYR A 38 -16.43 -0.06 -9.18
C TYR A 38 -16.87 0.75 -7.97
N LEU A 39 -15.95 1.53 -7.38
CA LEU A 39 -16.32 2.47 -6.32
C LEU A 39 -17.26 3.57 -6.84
N ASP A 40 -18.38 3.76 -6.15
CA ASP A 40 -19.31 4.85 -6.44
C ASP A 40 -18.73 6.19 -5.95
N LEU A 41 -18.49 7.12 -6.88
CA LEU A 41 -17.89 8.41 -6.58
C LEU A 41 -18.71 9.21 -5.55
N SER A 42 -20.04 9.21 -5.66
CA SER A 42 -20.91 9.98 -4.76
C SER A 42 -20.76 9.52 -3.31
N SER A 43 -20.63 8.22 -3.08
CA SER A 43 -20.39 7.61 -1.78
C SER A 43 -19.02 8.00 -1.18
N VAL A 44 -17.99 8.08 -2.03
CA VAL A 44 -16.65 8.54 -1.62
C VAL A 44 -16.67 10.03 -1.30
N GLU A 45 -17.38 10.85 -2.08
CA GLU A 45 -17.53 12.28 -1.79
C GLU A 45 -18.28 12.54 -0.48
N GLU A 46 -19.31 11.74 -0.19
CA GLU A 46 -20.01 11.77 1.09
C GLU A 46 -19.08 11.39 2.25
N ALA A 47 -18.29 10.33 2.09
CA ALA A 47 -17.27 9.96 3.07
C ALA A 47 -16.27 11.12 3.32
N CYS A 48 -15.78 11.77 2.26
CA CYS A 48 -14.91 12.96 2.38
C CYS A 48 -15.56 14.10 3.16
N ARG A 49 -16.86 14.35 2.97
CA ARG A 49 -17.59 15.38 3.74
C ARG A 49 -17.64 15.05 5.23
N ARG A 50 -17.75 13.77 5.59
CA ARG A 50 -17.77 13.32 6.99
C ARG A 50 -16.40 13.36 7.66
N TYR A 51 -15.33 13.08 6.91
CA TYR A 51 -13.95 13.03 7.42
C TYR A 51 -12.99 13.88 6.56
N PRO A 52 -13.14 15.22 6.58
CA PRO A 52 -12.42 16.13 5.68
C PRO A 52 -10.91 16.21 5.95
N THR A 53 -10.44 15.69 7.09
CA THR A 53 -9.03 15.69 7.47
C THR A 53 -8.26 14.45 7.01
N SER A 54 -8.96 13.40 6.55
CA SER A 54 -8.30 12.17 6.07
C SER A 54 -7.69 12.40 4.69
N LYS A 55 -6.36 12.25 4.60
CA LYS A 55 -5.65 12.36 3.31
C LYS A 55 -5.79 11.09 2.50
N ASN A 56 -5.86 9.92 3.12
CA ASN A 56 -6.14 8.67 2.42
C ASN A 56 -7.50 8.73 1.70
N LEU A 57 -8.49 9.35 2.34
CA LEU A 57 -9.83 9.52 1.76
C LEU A 57 -9.86 10.57 0.64
N ASP A 58 -9.17 11.71 0.79
CA ASP A 58 -9.01 12.70 -0.29
C ASP A 58 -8.32 12.07 -1.52
N ILE A 59 -7.29 11.24 -1.29
CA ILE A 59 -6.59 10.52 -2.35
C ILE A 59 -7.52 9.53 -3.03
N LEU A 60 -8.30 8.74 -2.27
CA LEU A 60 -9.29 7.83 -2.85
C LEU A 60 -10.25 8.60 -3.77
N LYS A 61 -10.78 9.74 -3.30
CA LYS A 61 -11.66 10.60 -4.11
C LYS A 61 -10.98 11.02 -5.41
N ARG A 62 -9.73 11.48 -5.34
CA ARG A 62 -8.95 11.90 -6.53
C ARG A 62 -8.76 10.75 -7.51
N ILE A 63 -8.46 9.54 -7.03
CA ILE A 63 -8.24 8.36 -7.86
C ILE A 63 -9.56 7.89 -8.49
N VAL A 64 -10.65 7.84 -7.73
CA VAL A 64 -11.99 7.48 -8.26
C VAL A 64 -12.49 8.50 -9.29
N SER A 65 -12.10 9.78 -9.12
CA SER A 65 -12.33 10.86 -10.09
C SER A 65 -11.34 10.84 -11.27
N ASP A 66 -10.32 9.96 -11.21
CA ASP A 66 -9.36 9.59 -12.26
C ASP A 66 -10.06 9.52 -13.62
N ARG A 67 -9.45 9.82 -14.78
CA ARG A 67 -9.93 9.32 -16.08
C ARG A 67 -9.39 7.93 -16.43
N ARG A 68 -8.31 7.50 -15.76
CA ARG A 68 -7.63 6.22 -15.96
C ARG A 68 -8.19 5.18 -14.98
N THR A 69 -8.34 3.94 -15.45
CA THR A 69 -8.86 2.83 -14.65
C THR A 69 -7.76 2.15 -13.84
N VAL A 70 -8.12 1.77 -12.61
CA VAL A 70 -7.29 1.04 -11.65
C VAL A 70 -8.00 -0.25 -11.28
N ASP A 71 -7.34 -1.39 -11.47
CA ASP A 71 -7.79 -2.67 -10.93
C ASP A 71 -7.09 -2.90 -9.58
N PHE A 72 -7.86 -3.10 -8.51
CA PHE A 72 -7.36 -3.35 -7.17
C PHE A 72 -7.67 -4.79 -6.72
N ASP A 73 -6.65 -5.53 -6.28
CA ASP A 73 -6.80 -6.91 -5.80
C ASP A 73 -5.91 -7.18 -4.58
N ALA A 74 -6.50 -7.65 -3.50
CA ALA A 74 -5.78 -8.01 -2.26
C ALA A 74 -5.93 -9.50 -1.91
N THR A 75 -6.35 -10.31 -2.87
CA THR A 75 -6.72 -11.72 -2.67
C THR A 75 -5.92 -12.68 -3.54
N SER A 76 -5.45 -12.22 -4.70
CA SER A 76 -4.65 -13.03 -5.61
C SER A 76 -3.28 -13.36 -5.01
N LYS A 77 -2.95 -14.65 -4.97
CA LYS A 77 -1.64 -15.15 -4.53
C LYS A 77 -0.53 -14.94 -5.57
N THR A 78 -0.93 -14.73 -6.82
CA THR A 78 -0.06 -14.53 -7.98
C THR A 78 -0.62 -13.38 -8.79
N TYR A 79 0.25 -12.54 -9.33
CA TYR A 79 -0.16 -11.51 -10.29
C TYR A 79 0.66 -11.58 -11.57
N MET A 80 0.05 -11.13 -12.66
CA MET A 80 0.68 -11.08 -13.98
C MET A 80 1.27 -9.70 -14.22
N TYR A 81 2.48 -9.65 -14.75
CA TYR A 81 3.13 -8.43 -15.21
C TYR A 81 3.74 -8.62 -16.58
N MET A 82 3.95 -7.53 -17.31
CA MET A 82 4.73 -7.50 -18.53
C MET A 82 6.14 -7.02 -18.19
N ASP A 83 7.15 -7.75 -18.65
CA ASP A 83 8.55 -7.37 -18.49
C ASP A 83 8.98 -6.32 -19.54
N SER A 84 10.23 -5.86 -19.44
CA SER A 84 10.79 -4.88 -20.40
C SER A 84 10.91 -5.39 -21.85
N SER A 85 10.82 -6.70 -22.08
CA SER A 85 10.82 -7.31 -23.41
C SER A 85 9.41 -7.41 -24.02
N GLY A 86 8.37 -7.08 -23.25
CA GLY A 86 6.98 -7.21 -23.65
C GLY A 86 6.38 -8.60 -23.36
N LYS A 87 7.12 -9.49 -22.70
CA LYS A 87 6.64 -10.83 -22.34
C LYS A 87 5.81 -10.74 -21.06
N ILE A 88 4.68 -11.45 -21.05
CA ILE A 88 3.85 -11.58 -19.84
C ILE A 88 4.43 -12.69 -18.97
N GLU A 89 4.70 -12.36 -17.72
CA GLU A 89 5.19 -13.25 -16.67
C GLU A 89 4.28 -13.19 -15.44
N SER A 90 4.51 -14.09 -14.50
CA SER A 90 3.75 -14.21 -13.26
C SER A 90 4.69 -14.12 -12.06
N LYS A 91 4.24 -13.47 -10.98
CA LYS A 91 4.97 -13.40 -9.72
C LYS A 91 4.07 -13.78 -8.56
N ASP A 92 4.59 -14.66 -7.71
CA ASP A 92 3.89 -15.12 -6.51
C ASP A 92 4.20 -14.21 -5.32
N PHE A 93 3.15 -13.88 -4.57
CA PHE A 93 3.31 -13.40 -3.21
C PHE A 93 3.76 -14.54 -2.29
N LYS A 94 4.54 -14.18 -1.28
CA LYS A 94 4.99 -15.09 -0.22
C LYS A 94 4.58 -14.55 1.13
N GLU A 95 4.47 -15.43 2.12
CA GLU A 95 4.26 -15.03 3.51
C GLU A 95 5.38 -14.07 3.95
N PRO A 96 5.02 -12.91 4.54
CA PRO A 96 6.01 -12.01 5.10
C PRO A 96 6.80 -12.65 6.23
N ASN A 97 8.11 -12.50 6.19
CA ASN A 97 8.95 -12.87 7.32
C ASN A 97 8.85 -11.78 8.39
N ARG A 98 8.61 -12.20 9.63
CA ARG A 98 8.42 -11.31 10.79
C ARG A 98 9.44 -11.69 11.85
N SER A 99 10.31 -10.76 12.17
CA SER A 99 11.37 -10.97 13.16
C SER A 99 11.46 -9.79 14.10
N ASN A 100 11.78 -10.04 15.37
CA ASN A 100 12.09 -8.99 16.32
C ASN A 100 13.46 -9.30 16.91
N ALA A 101 14.49 -8.62 16.38
CA ALA A 101 15.87 -8.86 16.77
C ALA A 101 16.09 -8.64 18.28
N TYR A 102 15.43 -7.63 18.87
CA TYR A 102 15.50 -7.40 20.31
C TYR A 102 14.97 -8.60 21.12
N GLN A 103 13.81 -9.14 20.76
CA GLN A 103 13.25 -10.33 21.42
C GLN A 103 14.11 -11.57 21.19
N ASP A 104 14.71 -11.71 20.00
CA ASP A 104 15.66 -12.79 19.71
C ASP A 104 16.91 -12.69 20.60
N PHE A 105 17.45 -11.48 20.82
CA PHE A 105 18.56 -11.27 21.74
C PHE A 105 18.16 -11.50 23.20
N MET A 106 16.97 -11.05 23.61
CA MET A 106 16.48 -11.21 24.98
C MET A 106 16.16 -12.67 25.32
N SER A 107 15.64 -13.45 24.37
CA SER A 107 15.35 -14.88 24.58
C SER A 107 16.62 -15.73 24.71
N LYS A 108 17.71 -15.34 24.04
CA LYS A 108 19.02 -16.01 24.08
C LYS A 108 19.91 -15.56 25.24
N TYR A 109 19.50 -14.57 26.03
CA TYR A 109 20.26 -14.10 27.18
C TYR A 109 20.40 -15.20 28.23
N SER A 110 21.65 -15.56 28.53
CA SER A 110 22.00 -16.65 29.47
C SER A 110 22.78 -16.16 30.69
N GLY A 111 22.82 -14.84 30.95
CA GLY A 111 23.48 -14.26 32.12
C GLY A 111 22.60 -14.25 33.38
N PRO A 112 23.09 -13.69 34.50
CA PRO A 112 22.31 -13.57 35.73
C PRO A 112 21.02 -12.76 35.54
N GLU A 113 19.95 -13.15 36.24
CA GLU A 113 18.63 -12.49 36.12
C GLU A 113 18.69 -11.02 36.54
N GLU A 114 19.46 -10.68 37.58
CA GLU A 114 19.63 -9.29 38.00
C GLU A 114 20.28 -8.37 36.94
N GLN A 115 21.00 -8.95 35.95
CA GLN A 115 21.64 -8.21 34.87
C GLN A 115 20.79 -8.15 33.59
N ARG A 116 19.67 -8.88 33.52
CA ARG A 116 18.79 -8.96 32.34
C ARG A 116 18.25 -7.59 31.92
N GLN A 117 17.92 -6.73 32.88
CA GLN A 117 17.44 -5.38 32.60
C GLN A 117 18.54 -4.47 32.04
N LEU A 118 19.77 -4.59 32.55
CA LEU A 118 20.92 -3.84 32.03
C LEU A 118 21.26 -4.25 30.60
N TYR A 119 21.15 -5.55 30.30
CA TYR A 119 21.33 -6.07 28.95
C TYR A 119 20.26 -5.51 27.98
N SER A 120 18.99 -5.54 28.38
CA SER A 120 17.89 -4.89 27.63
C SER A 120 18.19 -3.43 27.28
N LEU A 121 18.60 -2.63 28.28
CA LEU A 121 18.98 -1.22 28.07
C LEU A 121 20.16 -1.06 27.13
N THR A 122 21.09 -2.01 27.12
CA THR A 122 22.26 -2.00 26.23
C THR A 122 21.83 -2.24 24.78
N LEU A 123 20.95 -3.21 24.52
CA LEU A 123 20.40 -3.49 23.18
C LEU A 123 19.67 -2.26 22.62
N LEU A 124 18.81 -1.63 23.44
CA LEU A 124 18.09 -0.42 23.05
C LEU A 124 19.05 0.74 22.73
N LYS A 125 20.11 0.93 23.54
CA LYS A 125 21.15 1.94 23.28
C LYS A 125 21.97 1.67 22.02
N GLN A 126 22.09 0.41 21.60
CA GLN A 126 22.72 0.01 20.33
C GLN A 126 21.80 0.22 19.12
N GLY A 127 20.57 0.72 19.34
CA GLY A 127 19.60 0.98 18.29
C GLY A 127 18.77 -0.24 17.89
N ILE A 128 18.90 -1.36 18.61
CA ILE A 128 18.06 -2.54 18.39
C ILE A 128 16.69 -2.24 19.01
N LYS A 129 15.69 -2.09 18.16
CA LYS A 129 14.33 -1.75 18.58
C LYS A 129 13.56 -2.99 19.01
N ASP A 130 12.71 -2.83 20.01
CA ASP A 130 11.70 -3.84 20.35
C ASP A 130 10.48 -3.69 19.44
N GLU A 131 10.70 -3.95 18.15
CA GLU A 131 9.70 -3.81 17.10
C GLU A 131 9.77 -5.04 16.18
N ILE A 132 8.62 -5.48 15.67
CA ILE A 132 8.57 -6.51 14.63
C ILE A 132 8.97 -5.86 13.31
N GLU A 133 10.07 -6.31 12.74
CA GLU A 133 10.46 -6.03 11.38
C GLU A 133 9.78 -7.00 10.42
N VAL A 134 9.15 -6.46 9.39
CA VAL A 134 8.46 -7.23 8.35
C VAL A 134 9.28 -7.11 7.07
N SER A 135 9.71 -8.24 6.52
CA SER A 135 10.43 -8.30 5.23
C SER A 135 9.69 -9.19 4.25
N ALA A 136 9.16 -8.59 3.18
CA ALA A 136 8.60 -9.26 2.00
C ALA A 136 8.12 -8.23 0.96
N ASN A 137 7.70 -8.74 -0.19
CA ASN A 137 6.87 -8.00 -1.13
C ASN A 137 5.44 -7.87 -0.55
N LEU A 138 5.07 -6.68 -0.04
CA LEU A 138 3.76 -6.45 0.57
C LEU A 138 2.69 -6.00 -0.42
N GLY A 139 3.09 -5.59 -1.63
CA GLY A 139 2.18 -5.17 -2.67
C GLY A 139 2.91 -4.89 -3.98
N ALA A 140 2.17 -4.50 -5.00
CA ALA A 140 2.75 -4.07 -6.27
C ALA A 140 1.82 -3.09 -6.99
N THR A 141 2.40 -2.03 -7.56
CA THR A 141 1.71 -1.08 -8.42
C THR A 141 2.26 -1.14 -9.84
N LEU A 142 1.43 -1.58 -10.77
CA LEU A 142 1.80 -1.77 -12.17
C LEU A 142 1.14 -0.69 -13.01
N ARG A 143 1.94 -0.01 -13.84
CA ARG A 143 1.46 1.03 -14.75
C ARG A 143 1.36 0.49 -16.17
N PRO A 144 0.34 0.86 -16.96
CA PRO A 144 0.23 0.52 -18.37
C PRO A 144 1.48 0.88 -19.18
N ALA A 145 1.73 0.17 -20.27
CA ALA A 145 2.90 0.39 -21.12
C ALA A 145 2.99 1.81 -21.69
N ASP A 146 1.85 2.42 -22.04
CA ASP A 146 1.75 3.80 -22.53
C ASP A 146 1.95 4.85 -21.43
N GLU A 147 1.90 4.45 -20.16
CA GLU A 147 2.11 5.27 -18.96
C GLU A 147 3.55 5.11 -18.39
N GLN A 148 4.46 4.45 -19.13
CA GLN A 148 5.86 4.27 -18.72
C GLN A 148 6.78 5.42 -19.14
N LYS A 149 6.40 6.23 -20.15
CA LYS A 149 7.30 7.19 -20.79
C LYS A 149 7.89 8.24 -19.83
N ALA A 150 7.07 8.78 -18.94
CA ALA A 150 7.50 9.83 -18.01
C ALA A 150 8.48 9.31 -16.94
N PHE A 151 8.21 8.10 -16.44
CA PHE A 151 9.01 7.45 -15.41
C PHE A 151 9.21 5.99 -15.81
N PRO A 152 10.24 5.64 -16.59
CA PRO A 152 10.41 4.27 -17.07
C PRO A 152 10.85 3.33 -15.94
N GLY A 153 10.38 2.09 -16.00
CA GLY A 153 10.81 0.99 -15.14
C GLY A 153 9.70 0.41 -14.25
N GLY A 154 10.08 -0.61 -13.49
CA GLY A 154 9.16 -1.43 -12.70
C GLY A 154 8.44 -2.49 -13.54
N GLU A 155 7.52 -3.20 -12.89
CA GLU A 155 6.65 -4.19 -13.51
C GLU A 155 5.52 -3.48 -14.28
N ILE A 156 5.32 -3.85 -15.54
CA ILE A 156 4.36 -3.18 -16.43
C ILE A 156 3.02 -3.90 -16.37
N SER A 157 1.92 -3.16 -16.39
CA SER A 157 0.59 -3.78 -16.45
C SER A 157 0.41 -4.49 -17.80
N PRO A 158 -0.08 -5.74 -17.83
CA PRO A 158 -0.40 -6.44 -19.07
C PRO A 158 -1.67 -5.92 -19.75
N SER A 159 -2.39 -4.98 -19.13
CA SER A 159 -3.58 -4.31 -19.68
C SER A 159 -3.39 -2.80 -19.80
N LYS A 160 -4.40 -2.11 -20.31
CA LYS A 160 -4.46 -0.63 -20.33
C LYS A 160 -4.80 0.00 -18.98
N ASN A 161 -5.04 -0.81 -17.95
CA ASN A 161 -5.40 -0.33 -16.61
C ASN A 161 -4.17 -0.34 -15.73
N PHE A 162 -4.13 0.59 -14.78
CA PHE A 162 -3.25 0.47 -13.61
C PHE A 162 -3.69 -0.75 -12.82
N LYS A 163 -2.74 -1.43 -12.17
CA LYS A 163 -3.06 -2.54 -11.27
C LYS A 163 -2.38 -2.32 -9.93
N VAL A 164 -3.13 -2.48 -8.86
CA VAL A 164 -2.62 -2.46 -7.49
C VAL A 164 -2.93 -3.80 -6.85
N PHE A 165 -1.88 -4.49 -6.45
CA PHE A 165 -1.95 -5.75 -5.74
C PHE A 165 -1.49 -5.57 -4.30
N ILE A 166 -2.19 -6.21 -3.36
CA ILE A 166 -1.77 -6.30 -1.96
C ILE A 166 -1.56 -7.77 -1.61
N ASN A 167 -0.47 -8.07 -0.92
CA ASN A 167 -0.12 -9.43 -0.56
C ASN A 167 -1.22 -10.07 0.33
N PRO A 168 -1.87 -11.16 -0.10
CA PRO A 168 -2.95 -11.79 0.66
C PRO A 168 -2.46 -12.55 1.90
N PHE A 169 -1.15 -12.79 2.02
CA PHE A 169 -0.53 -13.48 3.15
C PHE A 169 -0.04 -12.53 4.27
N ALA A 170 -0.15 -11.21 4.04
CA ALA A 170 0.12 -10.22 5.06
C ALA A 170 -1.00 -10.20 6.12
N THR A 171 -0.68 -9.74 7.34
CA THR A 171 -1.71 -9.53 8.36
C THR A 171 -2.66 -8.41 7.94
N PRO A 172 -3.90 -8.34 8.47
CA PRO A 172 -4.82 -7.26 8.12
C PRO A 172 -4.26 -5.85 8.35
N GLU A 173 -3.44 -5.65 9.40
CA GLU A 173 -2.76 -4.37 9.65
C GLU A 173 -1.70 -4.07 8.58
N GLU A 174 -0.89 -5.07 8.22
CA GLU A 174 0.10 -4.95 7.15
C GLU A 174 -0.55 -4.71 5.78
N GLN A 175 -1.71 -5.30 5.52
CA GLN A 175 -2.47 -5.03 4.30
C GLN A 175 -3.00 -3.60 4.27
N ALA A 176 -3.53 -3.09 5.38
CA ALA A 176 -3.95 -1.68 5.47
C ALA A 176 -2.76 -0.74 5.21
N LYS A 177 -1.61 -1.03 5.82
CA LYS A 177 -0.35 -0.32 5.57
C LYS A 177 0.04 -0.36 4.09
N ALA A 178 0.04 -1.54 3.47
CA ALA A 178 0.38 -1.75 2.07
C ALA A 178 -0.56 -1.00 1.10
N VAL A 179 -1.84 -0.87 1.43
CA VAL A 179 -2.76 0.00 0.67
C VAL A 179 -2.27 1.46 0.70
N GLY A 180 -1.85 1.95 1.86
CA GLY A 180 -1.26 3.29 1.98
C GLY A 180 -0.01 3.45 1.08
N HIS A 181 0.83 2.43 1.04
CA HIS A 181 2.06 2.38 0.25
C HIS A 181 1.81 2.35 -1.27
N GLU A 182 1.08 1.35 -1.74
CA GLU A 182 0.87 1.10 -3.17
C GLU A 182 -0.14 2.07 -3.78
N PHE A 183 -1.32 2.16 -3.15
CA PHE A 183 -2.44 2.95 -3.67
C PHE A 183 -2.26 4.44 -3.37
N GLY A 184 -1.90 4.77 -2.12
CA GLY A 184 -1.70 6.15 -1.67
C GLY A 184 -0.33 6.74 -1.98
N GLY A 185 0.68 5.89 -2.19
CA GLY A 185 2.03 6.28 -2.58
C GLY A 185 2.23 6.18 -4.09
N HIS A 186 2.62 5.00 -4.57
CA HIS A 186 3.03 4.81 -5.97
C HIS A 186 1.96 5.22 -6.99
N LEU A 187 0.73 4.71 -6.87
CA LEU A 187 -0.34 5.01 -7.81
C LEU A 187 -0.68 6.50 -7.78
N TYR A 188 -1.02 7.03 -6.60
CA TYR A 188 -1.40 8.44 -6.46
C TYR A 188 -0.31 9.39 -6.98
N MET A 189 0.95 9.17 -6.60
CA MET A 189 2.08 10.00 -7.03
C MET A 189 2.19 10.07 -8.55
N TYR A 190 2.06 8.92 -9.23
CA TYR A 190 2.04 8.91 -10.69
C TYR A 190 0.86 9.70 -11.26
N LEU A 191 -0.34 9.50 -10.70
CA LEU A 191 -1.55 10.13 -11.23
C LEU A 191 -1.49 11.67 -11.16
N ILE A 192 -0.79 12.22 -10.17
CA ILE A 192 -0.55 13.66 -10.03
C ILE A 192 0.73 14.16 -10.73
N GLY A 193 1.37 13.31 -11.55
CA GLY A 193 2.52 13.68 -12.38
C GLY A 193 3.87 13.70 -11.64
N LYS A 194 3.97 13.05 -10.48
CA LYS A 194 5.21 12.94 -9.70
C LYS A 194 5.87 11.57 -9.89
N ASP A 195 7.18 11.49 -9.65
CA ASP A 195 7.93 10.25 -9.80
C ASP A 195 7.46 9.21 -8.77
N PRO A 196 6.89 8.07 -9.20
CA PRO A 196 6.36 7.07 -8.30
C PRO A 196 7.41 6.03 -7.89
N ARG A 197 8.69 6.17 -8.25
CA ARG A 197 9.70 5.11 -8.02
C ARG A 197 10.53 5.38 -6.77
N HIS A 198 10.77 4.34 -5.97
CA HIS A 198 11.78 4.39 -4.90
C HIS A 198 13.13 4.78 -5.50
N GLY A 199 13.82 5.71 -4.82
CA GLY A 199 15.08 6.27 -5.28
C GLY A 199 15.06 7.04 -6.61
N GLY A 200 13.89 7.24 -7.21
CA GLY A 200 13.69 8.10 -8.37
C GLY A 200 14.59 7.72 -9.56
N SER A 201 15.21 8.73 -10.18
CA SER A 201 16.13 8.53 -11.30
C SER A 201 17.53 8.07 -10.89
N THR A 202 17.91 8.24 -9.61
CA THR A 202 19.25 7.90 -9.11
C THR A 202 19.35 6.46 -8.61
N GLY A 203 18.22 5.83 -8.28
CA GLY A 203 18.15 4.48 -7.72
C GLY A 203 18.71 4.37 -6.29
N THR A 204 19.03 5.49 -5.65
CA THR A 204 19.55 5.55 -4.27
C THR A 204 18.40 5.72 -3.28
N GLN A 205 18.53 5.25 -2.04
CA GLN A 205 17.46 5.35 -1.03
C GLN A 205 16.93 6.78 -0.84
N ASP A 206 17.78 7.80 -0.94
CA ASP A 206 17.39 9.22 -0.83
C ASP A 206 17.04 9.89 -2.18
N GLY A 207 16.94 9.12 -3.26
CA GLY A 207 16.75 9.64 -4.62
C GLY A 207 15.34 10.16 -4.92
N ASN A 208 14.37 9.87 -4.05
CA ASN A 208 12.99 10.36 -4.17
C ASN A 208 12.33 10.59 -2.80
N ILE A 209 12.90 11.51 -2.02
CA ILE A 209 12.42 11.86 -0.67
C ILE A 209 10.93 12.24 -0.65
N GLU A 210 10.42 12.83 -1.73
CA GLU A 210 9.01 13.20 -1.82
C GLU A 210 8.10 11.97 -1.80
N LEU A 211 8.41 10.93 -2.58
CA LEU A 211 7.70 9.66 -2.54
C LEU A 211 7.85 8.99 -1.17
N GLU A 212 9.06 8.93 -0.61
CA GLU A 212 9.29 8.28 0.68
C GLU A 212 8.47 8.94 1.80
N ASN A 213 8.40 10.27 1.82
CA ASN A 213 7.57 11.00 2.77
C ASN A 213 6.08 10.74 2.54
N GLN A 214 5.63 10.77 1.27
CA GLN A 214 4.24 10.44 0.92
C GLN A 214 3.88 9.04 1.41
N ILE A 215 4.67 8.01 1.07
CA ILE A 215 4.44 6.63 1.49
C ILE A 215 4.37 6.55 3.02
N LYS A 216 5.36 7.10 3.72
CA LYS A 216 5.42 7.06 5.19
C LYS A 216 4.18 7.68 5.83
N GLU A 217 3.72 8.84 5.35
CA GLU A 217 2.52 9.48 5.86
C GLU A 217 1.25 8.67 5.60
N ARG A 218 1.12 8.04 4.43
CA ARG A 218 -0.04 7.24 4.06
C ARG A 218 -0.07 5.92 4.82
N GLU A 219 1.07 5.27 4.98
CA GLU A 219 1.22 4.09 5.83
C GLU A 219 0.81 4.38 7.27
N HIS A 220 1.29 5.48 7.86
CA HIS A 220 0.93 5.87 9.22
C HIS A 220 -0.57 6.16 9.37
N GLU A 221 -1.17 6.89 8.43
CA GLU A 221 -2.60 7.13 8.43
C GLU A 221 -3.40 5.83 8.28
N SER A 222 -2.98 4.93 7.40
CA SER A 222 -3.63 3.62 7.23
C SER A 222 -3.60 2.78 8.49
N ILE A 223 -2.46 2.71 9.18
CA ILE A 223 -2.33 1.96 10.45
C ILE A 223 -3.21 2.60 11.53
N ARG A 224 -3.21 3.93 11.64
CA ARG A 224 -4.08 4.65 12.59
C ARG A 224 -5.55 4.33 12.32
N ASN A 225 -5.98 4.48 11.07
CA ASN A 225 -7.35 4.20 10.65
C ASN A 225 -7.72 2.73 10.91
N PHE A 226 -6.83 1.78 10.63
CA PHE A 226 -7.06 0.35 10.89
C PHE A 226 -7.31 0.06 12.38
N LYS A 227 -6.57 0.74 13.27
CA LYS A 227 -6.67 0.59 14.72
C LYS A 227 -7.88 1.28 15.34
N GLU A 228 -8.46 2.27 14.64
CA GLU A 228 -9.73 2.88 15.02
C GLU A 228 -10.86 1.84 14.91
N LYS A 229 -11.64 1.69 15.99
CA LYS A 229 -12.78 0.78 16.07
C LYS A 229 -14.10 1.51 15.85
#